data_AF-A0A4V1UVF2-F1
#
_entry.id   AF-A0A4V1UVF2-F1
#
_cell.length_a   1.000
_cell.length_b   1.000
_cell.length_c   1.000
_cell.angle_alpha   90.00
_cell.angle_beta   90.00
_cell.angle_gamma   90.00
#
_symmetry.space_group_name_H-M   'P 1'
#
loop_
_entity.id
_entity.type
_entity.pdbx_description
1 polymer ?
#
loop_
_entity_poly.entity_id
_entity_poly.type
_entity_poly.pdbx_seq_one_letter_code
_entity_poly.pdbx_strand_id
1 'polypeptide(L)'
;PVTRGGNDNLLSMLTTWYLPPIWGWVLGTAVFTLFVASSLRARQRRQSFGLTVDSPEVAFGRLLITGQLIALFVLVCNGYQGIPLSALILAASAFAVWVLTQHTRFGRYLYAIGGNEEAAHVSGIPVTKVVIGTFAIMGLITAMGGFMQTAYAGASTTTTGQLLELDAIAACVIGGTSLKGGRGNVVGVLFGSLIMASLLNGMTLMAMAPEEKFIARGLVLALAVWMDVRLNKGK
;
A
#
# COMPACT_ATOMS: atom_id res chain seq x y z
N PRO A 1 21.73 -9.11 -5.58
CA PRO A 1 23.11 -9.63 -5.80
C PRO A 1 23.91 -8.73 -6.75
N VAL A 2 24.99 -8.12 -6.26
CA VAL A 2 26.04 -7.58 -7.13
C VAL A 2 26.91 -8.77 -7.53
N THR A 3 26.89 -9.16 -8.79
CA THR A 3 27.84 -10.14 -9.32
C THR A 3 29.25 -9.54 -9.28
N ARG A 4 30.23 -10.31 -8.81
CA ARG A 4 31.65 -10.02 -9.10
C ARG A 4 31.82 -10.10 -10.61
N GLY A 5 32.07 -8.97 -11.27
CA GLY A 5 32.40 -8.95 -12.70
C GLY A 5 31.71 -7.90 -13.58
N GLY A 6 31.20 -6.78 -13.05
CA GLY A 6 30.92 -5.57 -13.84
C GLY A 6 29.82 -5.63 -14.91
N ASN A 7 29.18 -6.78 -15.14
CA ASN A 7 28.07 -6.90 -16.07
C ASN A 7 26.73 -6.72 -15.34
N ASP A 8 25.90 -5.83 -15.90
CA ASP A 8 24.54 -5.57 -15.45
C ASP A 8 23.67 -6.83 -15.61
N ASN A 9 23.18 -7.38 -14.51
CA ASN A 9 22.19 -8.43 -14.53
C ASN A 9 20.79 -7.80 -14.43
N LEU A 10 19.80 -8.36 -15.13
CA LEU A 10 18.40 -7.95 -15.01
C LEU A 10 17.93 -7.85 -13.55
N LEU A 11 18.37 -8.79 -12.70
CA LEU A 11 18.08 -8.82 -11.26
C LEU A 11 18.70 -7.66 -10.47
N SER A 12 19.91 -7.20 -10.84
CA SER A 12 20.52 -6.03 -10.19
C SER A 12 19.84 -4.75 -10.67
N MET A 13 19.49 -4.62 -11.96
CA MET A 13 18.78 -3.46 -12.49
C MET A 13 17.43 -3.23 -11.81
N LEU A 14 16.68 -4.30 -11.51
CA LEU A 14 15.38 -4.20 -10.85
C LEU A 14 15.42 -3.58 -9.44
N THR A 15 16.54 -3.71 -8.72
CA THR A 15 16.65 -3.28 -7.31
C THR A 15 17.63 -2.14 -7.09
N THR A 16 18.56 -1.92 -8.03
CA THR A 16 19.60 -0.90 -7.93
C THR A 16 19.43 0.25 -8.92
N TRP A 17 18.46 0.18 -9.83
CA TRP A 17 18.20 1.28 -10.74
C TRP A 17 17.37 2.39 -10.08
N TYR A 18 17.90 3.60 -10.18
CA TYR A 18 17.26 4.81 -9.68
C TYR A 18 16.88 5.70 -10.86
N LEU A 19 15.67 6.24 -10.79
CA LEU A 19 15.20 7.24 -11.73
C LEU A 19 15.96 8.54 -11.48
N PRO A 20 16.58 9.17 -12.51
CA PRO A 20 17.38 10.37 -12.31
C PRO A 20 16.59 11.50 -11.62
N PRO A 21 17.26 12.39 -10.85
CA PRO A 21 16.58 13.37 -10.00
C PRO A 21 15.60 14.30 -10.73
N ILE A 22 15.89 14.64 -11.99
CA ILE A 22 15.03 15.46 -12.85
C ILE A 22 13.67 14.78 -13.05
N TRP A 23 13.67 13.48 -13.35
CA TRP A 23 12.46 12.71 -13.55
C TRP A 23 11.67 12.51 -12.25
N GLY A 24 12.35 12.54 -11.09
CA GLY A 24 11.69 12.56 -9.79
C GLY A 24 10.81 13.80 -9.60
N TRP A 25 11.31 14.98 -9.96
CA TRP A 25 10.52 16.22 -9.94
C TRP A 25 9.42 16.25 -10.99
N VAL A 26 9.67 15.74 -12.20
CA VAL A 26 8.65 15.64 -13.25
C VAL A 26 7.50 14.72 -12.83
N LEU A 27 7.80 13.55 -12.25
CA LEU A 27 6.77 12.66 -11.72
C LEU A 27 6.03 13.27 -10.53
N GLY A 28 6.75 13.88 -9.58
CA GLY A 28 6.14 14.52 -8.41
C GLY A 28 5.17 15.64 -8.80
N THR A 29 5.58 16.50 -9.73
CA THR A 29 4.75 17.59 -10.26
C THR A 29 3.58 17.06 -11.10
N ALA A 30 3.77 16.02 -11.91
CA ALA A 30 2.69 15.36 -12.64
C ALA A 30 1.64 14.74 -11.71
N VAL A 31 2.07 14.02 -10.67
CA VAL A 31 1.14 13.43 -9.68
C VAL A 31 0.40 14.52 -8.91
N PHE A 32 1.10 15.59 -8.51
CA PHE A 32 0.47 16.70 -7.79
C PHE A 32 -0.54 17.46 -8.67
N THR A 33 -0.21 17.74 -9.93
CA THR A 33 -1.14 18.39 -10.87
C THR A 33 -2.34 17.52 -11.19
N LEU A 34 -2.16 16.20 -11.35
CA LEU A 34 -3.27 15.25 -11.50
C LEU A 34 -4.15 15.19 -10.24
N PHE A 35 -3.55 15.26 -9.05
CA PHE A 35 -4.29 15.31 -7.78
C PHE A 35 -5.11 16.61 -7.65
N VAL A 36 -4.51 17.75 -7.99
CA VAL A 36 -5.22 19.05 -8.01
C VAL A 36 -6.35 19.02 -9.05
N ALA A 37 -6.07 18.56 -10.27
CA ALA A 37 -7.07 18.47 -11.34
C ALA A 37 -8.22 17.52 -10.99
N SER A 38 -7.93 16.37 -10.38
CA SER A 38 -8.96 15.42 -9.92
C SER A 38 -9.76 15.97 -8.74
N SER A 39 -9.14 16.69 -7.81
CA SER A 39 -9.83 17.37 -6.69
C SER A 39 -10.78 18.47 -7.19
N LEU A 40 -10.33 19.29 -8.15
CA LEU A 40 -11.15 20.32 -8.78
C LEU A 40 -12.28 19.72 -9.62
N ARG A 41 -12.01 18.69 -10.43
CA ARG A 41 -13.05 17.98 -11.20
C ARG A 41 -14.07 17.28 -10.30
N ALA A 42 -13.63 16.68 -9.19
CA ALA A 42 -14.53 16.08 -8.21
C ALA A 42 -15.41 17.13 -7.55
N ARG A 43 -14.86 18.31 -7.25
CA ARG A 43 -15.61 19.46 -6.71
C ARG A 43 -16.66 19.97 -7.72
N GLN A 44 -16.27 20.17 -8.98
CA GLN A 44 -17.18 20.60 -10.04
C GLN A 44 -18.30 19.58 -10.31
N ARG A 45 -17.98 18.28 -10.33
CA ARG A 45 -19.00 17.22 -10.45
C ARG A 45 -19.97 17.26 -9.28
N ARG A 46 -19.49 17.38 -8.04
CA ARG A 46 -20.36 17.44 -6.84
C ARG A 46 -21.26 18.68 -6.83
N GLN A 47 -20.77 19.82 -7.31
CA GLN A 47 -21.57 21.04 -7.48
C GLN A 47 -22.69 20.87 -8.50
N SER A 48 -22.41 20.20 -9.63
CA SER A 48 -23.45 19.93 -10.64
C SER A 48 -24.57 19.00 -10.15
N PHE A 49 -24.30 18.16 -9.15
CA PHE A 49 -25.29 17.27 -8.53
C PHE A 49 -25.91 17.81 -7.24
N GLY A 50 -25.62 19.08 -6.86
CA GLY A 50 -26.21 19.70 -5.66
C GLY A 50 -25.81 19.08 -4.32
N LEU A 51 -24.70 18.32 -4.28
CA LEU A 51 -24.20 17.67 -3.07
C LEU A 51 -23.43 18.68 -2.20
N THR A 52 -23.42 18.48 -0.88
CA THR A 52 -22.65 19.31 0.05
C THR A 52 -21.16 19.28 -0.34
N VAL A 53 -20.61 20.46 -0.60
CA VAL A 53 -19.20 20.61 -1.00
C VAL A 53 -18.41 20.95 0.25
N ASP A 54 -17.29 20.24 0.47
CA ASP A 54 -16.35 20.54 1.55
C ASP A 54 -15.97 22.03 1.54
N SER A 55 -15.82 22.63 2.72
CA SER A 55 -15.38 24.02 2.87
C SER A 55 -14.08 24.24 2.06
N PRO A 56 -13.97 25.35 1.31
CA PRO A 56 -12.78 25.67 0.53
C PRO A 56 -11.48 25.63 1.37
N GLU A 57 -11.56 25.93 2.67
CA GLU A 57 -10.44 25.89 3.61
C GLU A 57 -9.92 24.48 3.84
N VAL A 58 -10.83 23.51 4.03
CA VAL A 58 -10.47 22.09 4.23
C VAL A 58 -9.91 21.49 2.94
N ALA A 59 -10.47 21.87 1.79
CA ALA A 59 -9.97 21.45 0.49
C ALA A 59 -8.56 22.00 0.24
N PHE A 60 -8.32 23.27 0.56
CA PHE A 60 -6.99 23.90 0.44
C PHE A 60 -5.97 23.28 1.38
N GLY A 61 -6.32 23.08 2.66
CA GLY A 61 -5.47 22.42 3.64
C GLY A 61 -5.08 21.00 3.21
N ARG A 62 -6.04 20.22 2.69
CA ARG A 62 -5.78 18.87 2.16
C ARG A 62 -4.81 18.91 0.98
N LEU A 63 -5.00 19.85 0.04
CA LEU A 63 -4.09 20.02 -1.10
C LEU A 63 -2.67 20.42 -0.67
N LEU A 64 -2.52 21.32 0.30
CA LEU A 64 -1.22 21.70 0.84
C LEU A 64 -0.51 20.53 1.51
N ILE A 65 -1.20 19.79 2.38
CA ILE A 65 -0.60 18.63 3.08
C ILE A 65 -0.17 17.57 2.08
N THR A 66 -1.02 17.21 1.11
CA THR A 66 -0.65 16.22 0.09
C THR A 66 0.51 16.70 -0.79
N GLY A 67 0.52 17.99 -1.17
CA GLY A 67 1.62 18.58 -1.92
C GLY A 67 2.94 18.56 -1.17
N GLN A 68 2.92 18.94 0.11
CA GLN A 68 4.10 18.90 0.99
C GLN A 68 4.65 17.48 1.16
N LEU A 69 3.77 16.49 1.34
CA LEU A 69 4.20 15.08 1.45
C LEU A 69 4.86 14.57 0.16
N ILE A 70 4.29 14.90 -1.01
CA ILE A 70 4.88 14.51 -2.30
C ILE A 70 6.23 15.21 -2.51
N ALA A 71 6.30 16.52 -2.23
CA ALA A 71 7.54 17.28 -2.37
C ALA A 71 8.64 16.77 -1.42
N LEU A 72 8.29 16.50 -0.17
CA LEU A 72 9.20 15.90 0.82
C LEU A 72 9.71 14.54 0.34
N PHE A 73 8.84 13.68 -0.16
CA PHE A 73 9.23 12.37 -0.69
C PHE A 73 10.24 12.50 -1.84
N VAL A 74 9.95 13.36 -2.82
CA VAL A 74 10.85 13.60 -3.96
C VAL A 74 12.19 14.18 -3.50
N LEU A 75 12.19 15.12 -2.56
CA LEU A 75 13.40 15.71 -1.99
C LEU A 75 14.28 14.67 -1.31
N VAL A 76 13.69 13.82 -0.46
CA VAL A 76 14.41 12.77 0.27
C VAL A 76 15.00 11.74 -0.71
N CYS A 77 14.23 11.29 -1.70
CA CYS A 77 14.74 10.35 -2.71
C CYS A 77 15.85 10.97 -3.58
N ASN A 78 15.68 12.22 -4.01
CA ASN A 78 16.66 12.93 -4.82
C ASN A 78 17.94 13.28 -4.06
N GLY A 79 17.89 13.38 -2.72
CA GLY A 79 19.07 13.58 -1.88
C GLY A 79 20.04 12.40 -1.86
N TYR A 80 19.60 11.20 -2.29
CA TYR A 80 20.46 10.03 -2.39
C TYR A 80 20.91 9.78 -3.84
N GLN A 81 20.03 9.23 -4.67
CA GLN A 81 20.32 8.91 -6.09
C GLN A 81 19.08 9.06 -7.00
N GLY A 82 17.98 9.60 -6.49
CA GLY A 82 16.70 9.67 -7.19
C GLY A 82 15.68 8.65 -6.70
N ILE A 83 14.62 8.41 -7.46
CA ILE A 83 13.52 7.53 -7.03
C ILE A 83 13.88 6.07 -7.36
N PRO A 84 13.95 5.15 -6.38
CA PRO A 84 14.25 3.76 -6.65
C PRO A 84 13.14 3.10 -7.47
N LEU A 85 13.51 2.25 -8.44
CA LEU A 85 12.55 1.51 -9.26
C LEU A 85 11.57 0.69 -8.40
N SER A 86 12.04 0.11 -7.29
CA SER A 86 11.21 -0.61 -6.33
C SER A 86 10.05 0.22 -5.78
N ALA A 87 10.26 1.53 -5.54
CA ALA A 87 9.19 2.43 -5.10
C ALA A 87 8.20 2.72 -6.23
N LEU A 88 8.65 2.78 -7.49
CA LEU A 88 7.75 2.93 -8.64
C LEU A 88 6.90 1.69 -8.86
N ILE A 89 7.47 0.48 -8.71
CA ILE A 89 6.73 -0.78 -8.79
C ILE A 89 5.69 -0.86 -7.66
N LEU A 90 6.06 -0.46 -6.45
CA LEU A 90 5.12 -0.36 -5.33
C LEU A 90 4.00 0.64 -5.65
N ALA A 91 4.33 1.84 -6.13
CA ALA A 91 3.33 2.85 -6.48
C ALA A 91 2.40 2.38 -7.60
N ALA A 92 2.93 1.75 -8.64
CA ALA A 92 2.16 1.22 -9.75
C ALA A 92 1.23 0.08 -9.30
N SER A 93 1.72 -0.84 -8.48
CA SER A 93 0.91 -1.95 -7.97
C SER A 93 -0.18 -1.47 -7.01
N ALA A 94 0.14 -0.54 -6.10
CA ALA A 94 -0.83 0.10 -5.23
C ALA A 94 -1.89 0.89 -6.01
N PHE A 95 -1.48 1.61 -7.06
CA PHE A 95 -2.40 2.31 -7.95
C PHE A 95 -3.32 1.34 -8.69
N ALA A 96 -2.79 0.23 -9.23
CA ALA A 96 -3.59 -0.79 -9.89
C ALA A 96 -4.63 -1.40 -8.93
N VAL A 97 -4.23 -1.74 -7.70
CA VAL A 97 -5.15 -2.25 -6.66
C VAL A 97 -6.18 -1.20 -6.28
N TRP A 98 -5.79 0.07 -6.16
CA TRP A 98 -6.71 1.17 -5.86
C TRP A 98 -7.75 1.35 -6.97
N VAL A 99 -7.34 1.35 -8.24
CA VAL A 99 -8.28 1.39 -9.37
C VAL A 99 -9.19 0.18 -9.36
N LEU A 100 -8.65 -1.02 -9.15
CA LEU A 100 -9.42 -2.25 -9.10
C LEU A 100 -10.48 -2.20 -7.99
N THR A 101 -10.10 -1.78 -6.78
CA THR A 101 -10.98 -1.78 -5.60
C THR A 101 -12.00 -0.64 -5.61
N GLN A 102 -11.64 0.56 -6.07
CA GLN A 102 -12.50 1.74 -5.98
C GLN A 102 -13.27 2.04 -7.27
N HIS A 103 -12.73 1.68 -8.44
CA HIS A 103 -13.28 2.11 -9.73
C HIS A 103 -13.89 0.98 -10.57
N THR A 104 -13.68 -0.29 -10.22
CA THR A 104 -14.23 -1.43 -10.99
C THR A 104 -15.43 -2.11 -10.33
N ARG A 105 -16.15 -2.92 -11.10
CA ARG A 105 -17.23 -3.80 -10.60
C ARG A 105 -16.68 -4.85 -9.63
N PHE A 106 -15.48 -5.37 -9.90
CA PHE A 106 -14.83 -6.36 -9.07
C PHE A 106 -14.62 -5.86 -7.63
N GLY A 107 -14.11 -4.63 -7.48
CA GLY A 107 -13.95 -4.00 -6.17
C GLY A 107 -15.27 -3.86 -5.41
N ARG A 108 -16.33 -3.40 -6.07
CA ARG A 108 -17.67 -3.29 -5.43
C ARG A 108 -18.20 -4.64 -4.94
N TYR A 109 -18.00 -5.70 -5.73
CA TYR A 109 -18.37 -7.05 -5.31
C TYR A 109 -17.51 -7.54 -4.14
N LEU A 110 -16.20 -7.26 -4.16
CA LEU A 110 -15.30 -7.63 -3.07
C LEU A 110 -15.73 -7.00 -1.72
N TYR A 111 -16.03 -5.70 -1.70
CA TYR A 111 -16.52 -5.05 -0.48
C TYR A 111 -17.92 -5.52 -0.06
N ALA A 112 -18.81 -5.83 -1.01
CA ALA A 112 -20.14 -6.35 -0.70
C ALA A 112 -20.06 -7.75 -0.04
N ILE A 113 -19.26 -8.65 -0.62
CA ILE A 113 -19.01 -9.99 -0.07
C ILE A 113 -18.40 -9.87 1.34
N GLY A 114 -17.41 -9.00 1.52
CA GLY A 114 -16.79 -8.80 2.82
C GLY A 114 -17.73 -8.20 3.88
N GLY A 115 -18.80 -7.50 3.50
CA GLY A 115 -19.78 -6.97 4.45
C GLY A 115 -20.82 -8.01 4.86
N ASN A 116 -21.35 -8.76 3.89
CA ASN A 116 -22.27 -9.87 4.11
C ASN A 116 -22.28 -10.80 2.88
N GLU A 117 -21.67 -11.98 3.02
CA GLU A 117 -21.54 -12.96 1.94
C GLU A 117 -22.90 -13.51 1.49
N GLU A 118 -23.80 -13.84 2.42
CA GLU A 118 -25.13 -14.37 2.10
C GLU A 118 -25.96 -13.35 1.32
N ALA A 119 -25.96 -12.09 1.76
CA ALA A 119 -26.67 -11.02 1.06
C ALA A 119 -26.09 -10.74 -0.34
N ALA A 120 -24.75 -10.82 -0.48
CA ALA A 120 -24.10 -10.71 -1.77
C ALA A 120 -24.51 -11.84 -2.72
N HIS A 121 -24.58 -13.08 -2.21
CA HIS A 121 -24.99 -14.24 -2.97
C HIS A 121 -26.44 -14.13 -3.46
N VAL A 122 -27.38 -13.76 -2.58
CA VAL A 122 -28.79 -13.54 -2.93
C VAL A 122 -28.97 -12.37 -3.91
N SER A 123 -28.08 -11.38 -3.87
CA SER A 123 -28.04 -10.26 -4.82
C SER A 123 -27.45 -10.61 -6.20
N GLY A 124 -27.16 -11.90 -6.46
CA GLY A 124 -26.65 -12.39 -7.75
C GLY A 124 -25.17 -12.12 -7.98
N ILE A 125 -24.40 -11.76 -6.94
CA ILE A 125 -22.95 -11.59 -7.05
C ILE A 125 -22.30 -12.99 -7.13
N PRO A 126 -21.44 -13.27 -8.12
CA PRO A 126 -20.77 -14.57 -8.24
C PRO A 126 -19.63 -14.69 -7.21
N VAL A 127 -19.99 -14.91 -5.94
CA VAL A 127 -19.08 -14.92 -4.78
C VAL A 127 -17.83 -15.76 -5.05
N THR A 128 -17.99 -17.02 -5.46
CA THR A 128 -16.88 -17.94 -5.71
C THR A 128 -15.87 -17.40 -6.73
N LYS A 129 -16.34 -16.78 -7.83
CA LYS A 129 -15.45 -16.23 -8.87
C LYS A 129 -14.67 -15.02 -8.35
N VAL A 130 -15.32 -14.16 -7.56
CA VAL A 130 -14.68 -12.97 -6.98
C VAL A 130 -13.63 -13.36 -5.94
N VAL A 131 -13.95 -14.34 -5.08
CA VAL A 131 -13.00 -14.86 -4.08
C VAL A 131 -11.79 -15.50 -4.75
N ILE A 132 -11.98 -16.38 -5.73
CA ILE A 132 -10.87 -16.99 -6.49
C ILE A 132 -10.03 -15.91 -7.18
N GLY A 133 -10.67 -14.95 -7.85
CA GLY A 133 -9.96 -13.84 -8.49
C GLY A 133 -9.13 -13.02 -7.50
N THR A 134 -9.64 -12.82 -6.28
CA THR A 134 -8.94 -12.09 -5.22
C THR A 134 -7.68 -12.82 -4.78
N PHE A 135 -7.77 -14.12 -4.52
CA PHE A 135 -6.60 -14.94 -4.18
C PHE A 135 -5.58 -15.01 -5.33
N ALA A 136 -6.03 -15.06 -6.58
CA ALA A 136 -5.13 -15.04 -7.73
C ALA A 136 -4.35 -13.71 -7.85
N ILE A 137 -5.03 -12.58 -7.64
CA ILE A 137 -4.40 -11.26 -7.63
C ILE A 137 -3.43 -11.13 -6.44
N MET A 138 -3.82 -11.61 -5.25
CA MET A 138 -2.95 -11.64 -4.08
C MET A 138 -1.68 -12.45 -4.39
N GLY A 139 -1.82 -13.64 -4.98
CA GLY A 139 -0.69 -14.49 -5.36
C GLY A 139 0.25 -13.79 -6.36
N LEU A 140 -0.29 -13.07 -7.35
CA LEU A 140 0.51 -12.31 -8.31
C LEU A 140 1.31 -11.18 -7.64
N ILE A 141 0.67 -10.42 -6.74
CA ILE A 141 1.34 -9.32 -6.02
C ILE A 141 2.40 -9.86 -5.07
N THR A 142 2.10 -10.94 -4.34
CA THR A 142 3.05 -11.61 -3.44
C THR A 142 4.23 -12.19 -4.21
N ALA A 143 4.01 -12.79 -5.37
CA ALA A 143 5.07 -13.31 -6.23
C ALA A 143 6.01 -12.18 -6.70
N MET A 144 5.45 -11.04 -7.11
CA MET A 144 6.22 -9.86 -7.48
C MET A 144 7.04 -9.33 -6.30
N GLY A 145 6.44 -9.21 -5.11
CA GLY A 145 7.14 -8.78 -3.90
C GLY A 145 8.25 -9.74 -3.45
N GLY A 146 7.99 -11.05 -3.51
CA GLY A 146 8.99 -12.09 -3.21
C GLY A 146 10.16 -12.03 -4.19
N PHE A 147 9.88 -11.88 -5.49
CA PHE A 147 10.93 -11.72 -6.50
C PHE A 147 11.80 -10.48 -6.24
N MET A 148 11.19 -9.35 -5.87
CA MET A 148 11.93 -8.15 -5.48
C MET A 148 12.78 -8.36 -4.23
N GLN A 149 12.25 -9.04 -3.22
CA GLN A 149 12.99 -9.34 -1.98
C GLN A 149 14.22 -10.23 -2.25
N THR A 150 14.05 -11.27 -3.06
CA THR A 150 15.16 -12.14 -3.47
C THR A 150 16.18 -11.40 -4.33
N ALA A 151 15.72 -10.55 -5.25
CA ALA A 151 16.60 -9.71 -6.06
C ALA A 151 17.39 -8.71 -5.20
N TYR A 152 16.78 -8.17 -4.15
CA TYR A 152 17.43 -7.24 -3.22
C TYR A 152 18.49 -7.97 -2.37
N ALA A 153 18.10 -9.05 -1.70
CA ALA A 153 19.01 -9.82 -0.84
C ALA A 153 20.13 -10.52 -1.64
N GLY A 154 19.88 -10.84 -2.91
CA GLY A 154 20.83 -11.53 -3.78
C GLY A 154 21.04 -13.02 -3.49
N ALA A 155 20.42 -13.51 -2.42
CA ALA A 155 20.26 -14.91 -2.07
C ALA A 155 18.93 -15.04 -1.33
N SER A 156 18.37 -16.25 -1.30
CA SER A 156 17.20 -16.56 -0.50
C SER A 156 17.57 -17.61 0.53
N THR A 157 17.18 -17.40 1.77
CA THR A 157 17.29 -18.40 2.85
C THR A 157 15.93 -19.06 3.08
N THR A 158 15.92 -20.18 3.79
CA THR A 158 14.67 -20.86 4.23
C THR A 158 13.83 -20.00 5.19
N THR A 159 14.44 -19.00 5.83
CA THR A 159 13.78 -18.04 6.73
C THR A 159 13.24 -16.80 5.99
N THR A 160 13.58 -16.63 4.70
CA THR A 160 13.09 -15.50 3.92
C THR A 160 11.58 -15.65 3.70
N GLY A 161 10.82 -14.63 4.10
CA GLY A 161 9.36 -14.64 4.01
C GLY A 161 8.63 -15.12 5.28
N GLN A 162 9.35 -15.62 6.28
CA GLN A 162 8.74 -16.11 7.50
C GLN A 162 7.96 -15.01 8.23
N LEU A 163 6.67 -15.26 8.47
CA LEU A 163 5.72 -14.37 9.16
C LEU A 163 5.41 -13.07 8.39
N LEU A 164 5.75 -12.95 7.11
CA LEU A 164 5.37 -11.78 6.31
C LEU A 164 3.85 -11.66 6.16
N GLU A 165 3.15 -12.78 6.09
CA GLU A 165 1.68 -12.84 6.17
C GLU A 165 1.15 -12.20 7.47
N LEU A 166 1.81 -12.43 8.60
CA LEU A 166 1.42 -11.85 9.88
C LEU A 166 1.63 -10.33 9.88
N ASP A 167 2.79 -9.89 9.38
CA ASP A 167 3.14 -8.48 9.26
C ASP A 167 2.20 -7.75 8.28
N ALA A 168 1.80 -8.42 7.19
CA ALA A 168 0.83 -7.91 6.23
C ALA A 168 -0.57 -7.73 6.85
N ILE A 169 -1.02 -8.70 7.66
CA ILE A 169 -2.29 -8.58 8.39
C ILE A 169 -2.21 -7.41 9.38
N ALA A 170 -1.15 -7.33 10.18
CA ALA A 170 -0.96 -6.23 11.13
C ALA A 170 -0.96 -4.86 10.43
N ALA A 171 -0.23 -4.73 9.32
CA ALA A 171 -0.20 -3.52 8.51
C ALA A 171 -1.58 -3.15 7.96
N CYS A 172 -2.35 -4.12 7.45
CA CYS A 172 -3.70 -3.88 6.94
C CYS A 172 -4.64 -3.35 8.03
N VAL A 173 -4.57 -3.91 9.24
CA VAL A 173 -5.41 -3.52 10.38
C VAL A 173 -5.01 -2.16 10.92
N ILE A 174 -3.71 -1.90 11.10
CA ILE A 174 -3.19 -0.56 11.46
C ILE A 174 -3.62 0.47 10.42
N GLY A 175 -3.63 0.08 9.14
CA GLY A 175 -4.11 0.88 8.02
C GLY A 175 -5.63 1.09 7.96
N GLY A 176 -6.39 0.56 8.92
CA GLY A 176 -7.85 0.75 9.01
C GLY A 176 -8.69 -0.21 8.16
N THR A 177 -8.12 -1.36 7.76
CA THR A 177 -8.89 -2.44 7.13
C THR A 177 -9.55 -3.30 8.21
N SER A 178 -10.84 -3.54 8.07
CA SER A 178 -11.60 -4.33 9.06
C SER A 178 -11.35 -5.82 8.88
N LEU A 179 -11.08 -6.53 9.98
CA LEU A 179 -10.97 -8.00 9.96
C LEU A 179 -12.32 -8.69 9.73
N LYS A 180 -13.42 -8.02 10.09
CA LYS A 180 -14.78 -8.49 9.81
C LYS A 180 -15.18 -8.30 8.33
N GLY A 181 -14.39 -7.56 7.56
CA GLY A 181 -14.61 -7.30 6.14
C GLY A 181 -15.50 -6.09 5.83
N GLY A 182 -15.67 -5.82 4.54
CA GLY A 182 -16.57 -4.78 4.02
C GLY A 182 -16.06 -3.34 4.15
N ARG A 183 -14.91 -3.12 4.81
CA ARG A 183 -14.25 -1.80 4.94
C ARG A 183 -12.74 -1.91 4.85
N GLY A 184 -12.14 -1.00 4.08
CA GLY A 184 -10.68 -0.87 3.97
C GLY A 184 -10.31 0.11 2.86
N ASN A 185 -9.11 0.69 2.94
CA ASN A 185 -8.59 1.64 1.97
C ASN A 185 -7.11 1.38 1.69
N VAL A 186 -6.73 1.33 0.40
CA VAL A 186 -5.36 1.07 -0.04
C VAL A 186 -4.37 2.07 0.55
N VAL A 187 -4.73 3.36 0.59
CA VAL A 187 -3.84 4.40 1.15
C VAL A 187 -3.54 4.16 2.62
N GLY A 188 -4.55 3.76 3.40
CA GLY A 188 -4.38 3.45 4.82
C GLY A 188 -3.44 2.26 5.02
N VAL A 189 -3.61 1.21 4.22
CA VAL A 189 -2.73 0.02 4.25
C VAL A 189 -1.28 0.38 3.89
N LEU A 190 -1.04 1.29 2.93
CA LEU A 190 0.31 1.76 2.63
C LEU A 190 0.97 2.41 3.86
N PHE A 191 0.25 3.28 4.59
CA PHE A 191 0.75 3.87 5.83
C PHE A 191 0.96 2.81 6.93
N GLY A 192 0.03 1.88 7.11
CA GLY A 192 0.18 0.77 8.06
C GLY A 192 1.40 -0.10 7.74
N SER A 193 1.64 -0.38 6.46
CA SER A 193 2.82 -1.12 5.99
C SER A 193 4.12 -0.36 6.22
N LEU A 194 4.11 0.97 6.05
CA LEU A 194 5.25 1.83 6.34
C LEU A 194 5.57 1.83 7.83
N ILE A 195 4.57 1.86 8.70
CA ILE A 195 4.75 1.77 10.16
C ILE A 195 5.38 0.42 10.53
N MET A 196 4.82 -0.69 10.04
CA MET A 196 5.36 -2.03 10.29
C MET A 196 6.80 -2.18 9.76
N ALA A 197 7.06 -1.74 8.53
CA ALA A 197 8.40 -1.81 7.94
C ALA A 197 9.40 -0.95 8.70
N SER A 198 9.02 0.26 9.11
CA SER A 198 9.89 1.17 9.87
C SER A 198 10.22 0.60 11.25
N LEU A 199 9.25 0.00 11.93
CA LEU A 199 9.46 -0.67 13.21
C LEU A 199 10.47 -1.83 13.08
N LEU A 200 10.24 -2.73 12.13
CA LEU A 200 11.08 -3.92 11.93
C LEU A 200 12.51 -3.55 11.47
N ASN A 201 12.63 -2.54 10.61
CA ASN A 201 13.92 -2.01 10.20
C ASN A 201 14.62 -1.32 11.38
N GLY A 202 13.92 -0.52 12.18
CA GLY A 202 14.46 0.14 13.38
C GLY A 202 15.00 -0.88 14.39
N MET A 203 14.25 -1.93 14.71
CA MET A 203 14.71 -3.02 15.56
C MET A 203 15.94 -3.73 15.00
N THR A 204 16.02 -3.84 13.66
CA THR A 204 17.19 -4.43 12.99
C THR A 204 18.42 -3.52 13.09
N LEU A 205 18.25 -2.21 12.96
CA LEU A 205 19.33 -1.23 13.14
C LEU A 205 19.84 -1.16 14.59
N MET A 206 18.96 -1.41 15.56
CA MET A 206 19.33 -1.54 16.98
C MET A 206 19.96 -2.90 17.31
N ALA A 207 20.19 -3.76 16.31
CA ALA A 207 20.74 -5.11 16.48
C ALA A 207 19.96 -5.98 17.49
N MET A 208 18.64 -5.76 17.62
CA MET A 208 17.78 -6.56 18.50
C MET A 208 17.75 -8.02 18.06
N ALA A 209 17.64 -8.91 19.04
CA ALA A 209 17.65 -10.35 18.79
C ALA A 209 16.35 -10.78 18.07
N PRO A 210 16.36 -11.86 17.27
CA PRO A 210 15.17 -12.34 16.56
C PRO A 210 13.98 -12.62 17.48
N GLU A 211 14.23 -13.09 18.70
CA GLU A 211 13.22 -13.40 19.71
C GLU A 211 12.46 -12.14 20.12
N GLU A 212 13.16 -11.03 20.32
CA GLU A 212 12.56 -9.73 20.65
C GLU A 212 11.71 -9.19 19.50
N LYS A 213 12.15 -9.40 18.24
CA LYS A 213 11.38 -9.05 17.05
C LYS A 213 10.08 -9.86 16.97
N PHE A 214 10.10 -11.15 17.30
CA PHE A 214 8.89 -11.97 17.32
C PHE A 214 7.90 -11.52 18.40
N ILE A 215 8.39 -11.20 19.61
CA ILE A 215 7.54 -10.67 20.68
C ILE A 215 6.91 -9.35 20.24
N ALA A 216 7.68 -8.43 19.67
CA ALA A 216 7.17 -7.16 19.18
C ALA A 216 6.12 -7.33 18.08
N ARG A 217 6.35 -8.20 17.08
CA ARG A 217 5.37 -8.51 16.02
C ARG A 217 4.07 -9.04 16.60
N GLY A 218 4.15 -9.99 17.52
CA GLY A 218 2.97 -10.55 18.19
C GLY A 218 2.19 -9.51 18.98
N LEU A 219 2.88 -8.64 19.72
CA LEU A 219 2.27 -7.57 20.49
C LEU A 219 1.59 -6.54 19.60
N VAL A 220 2.24 -6.11 18.52
CA VAL A 220 1.66 -5.15 17.56
C VAL A 220 0.42 -5.73 16.89
N LEU A 221 0.46 -6.99 16.46
CA LEU A 221 -0.72 -7.65 15.91
C LEU A 221 -1.85 -7.76 16.94
N ALA A 222 -1.55 -8.18 18.17
CA ALA A 222 -2.55 -8.32 19.23
C ALA A 222 -3.24 -6.97 19.51
N LEU A 223 -2.46 -5.89 19.59
CA LEU A 223 -3.00 -4.53 19.73
C LEU A 223 -3.83 -4.11 18.51
N ALA A 224 -3.35 -4.37 17.30
CA ALA A 224 -4.05 -4.04 16.07
C ALA A 224 -5.43 -4.73 16.01
N VAL A 225 -5.47 -6.05 16.27
CA VAL A 225 -6.71 -6.84 16.31
C VAL A 225 -7.63 -6.35 17.42
N TRP A 226 -7.10 -6.09 18.62
CA TRP A 226 -7.89 -5.57 19.75
C TRP A 226 -8.54 -4.22 19.42
N MET A 227 -7.78 -3.31 18.79
CA MET A 227 -8.30 -2.01 18.33
C MET A 227 -9.39 -2.20 17.28
N ASP A 228 -9.18 -3.06 16.28
CA ASP A 228 -10.18 -3.33 15.25
C ASP A 228 -11.49 -3.85 15.85
N VAL A 229 -11.42 -4.82 16.76
CA VAL A 229 -12.60 -5.39 17.43
C VAL A 229 -13.32 -4.35 18.28
N ARG A 230 -12.59 -3.50 19.02
CA ARG A 230 -13.19 -2.43 19.85
C ARG A 230 -13.87 -1.37 18.99
N LEU A 231 -13.23 -0.92 17.93
CA LEU A 231 -13.76 0.12 17.04
C LEU A 231 -14.96 -0.39 16.21
N ASN A 232 -14.96 -1.68 15.84
CA ASN A 232 -16.05 -2.31 15.10
C ASN A 232 -17.17 -2.89 15.97
N LYS A 233 -17.12 -2.76 17.31
CA LYS A 233 -18.22 -3.13 18.21
C LYS A 233 -19.26 -2.02 18.41
N GLY A 234 -18.95 -0.79 17.99
CA GLY A 234 -19.81 0.39 18.18
C GLY A 234 -20.71 0.76 16.99
N LYS A 235 -20.82 -0.10 15.96
CA LYS A 235 -21.68 0.06 14.79
C LYS A 235 -22.36 -1.26 14.48
#